data_AF-A0A2S0RIQ9-F1
#
_entry.id   AF-A0A2S0RIQ9-F1
#
_cell.length_a   1.000
_cell.length_b   1.000
_cell.length_c   1.000
_cell.angle_alpha   90.00
_cell.angle_beta   90.00
_cell.angle_gamma   90.00
#
_symmetry.space_group_name_H-M   'P 1'
#
loop_
_entity.id
_entity.type
_entity.pdbx_description
1 polymer ?
#
loop_
_entity_poly.entity_id
_entity_poly.type
_entity_poly.pdbx_seq_one_letter_code
_entity_poly.pdbx_strand_id
1 'polypeptide(L)' 'MKYEFGLNQTIPNKTIALKMVRRAVRIYNTLRPHDSLKGKTPVSVHLNADMPYKSYRRNKEIIYLNLN' A
#
# COMPACT_ATOMS: atom_id res chain seq x y z
N MET A 1 5.96 -9.81 19.33
CA MET A 1 5.60 -9.50 17.92
C MET A 1 4.92 -10.66 17.14
N LYS A 2 5.59 -11.77 16.80
CA LYS A 2 4.98 -12.84 15.95
C LYS A 2 3.68 -13.42 16.54
N TYR A 3 3.67 -13.64 17.85
CA TYR A 3 2.52 -14.17 18.59
C TYR A 3 1.39 -13.14 18.75
N GLU A 4 1.73 -11.88 19.07
CA GLU A 4 0.78 -10.78 19.27
C GLU A 4 -0.07 -10.48 18.02
N PHE A 5 0.54 -10.56 16.84
CA PHE A 5 -0.12 -10.26 15.57
C PHE A 5 -0.59 -11.52 14.83
N GLY A 6 -0.50 -12.70 15.46
CA GLY A 6 -0.95 -13.96 14.87
C GLY A 6 -0.21 -14.36 13.59
N LEU A 7 1.02 -13.88 13.37
CA LEU A 7 1.80 -14.15 12.15
C LEU A 7 2.28 -15.60 12.04
N ASN A 8 2.15 -16.39 13.12
CA ASN A 8 2.39 -17.82 13.14
C ASN A 8 1.12 -18.67 12.90
N GLN A 9 -0.05 -18.04 12.69
CA GLN A 9 -1.32 -18.75 12.54
C GLN A 9 -1.67 -18.91 11.06
N THR A 10 -2.23 -20.07 10.72
CA THR A 10 -2.78 -20.33 9.39
C THR A 10 -4.23 -19.86 9.31
N ILE A 11 -4.60 -19.22 8.21
CA ILE A 11 -5.99 -18.82 7.98
C ILE A 11 -6.81 -20.09 7.69
N PRO A 12 -7.94 -20.34 8.38
CA PRO A 12 -8.63 -21.63 8.37
C PRO A 12 -9.28 -22.00 7.03
N ASN A 13 -9.75 -21.02 6.25
CA ASN A 13 -10.30 -21.28 4.93
C ASN A 13 -10.27 -20.03 4.02
N LYS A 14 -10.49 -20.28 2.72
CA LYS A 14 -10.50 -19.25 1.67
C LYS A 14 -11.55 -18.16 1.90
N THR A 15 -12.74 -18.51 2.38
CA THR A 15 -13.82 -17.54 2.60
C THR A 15 -13.44 -16.50 3.65
N ILE A 16 -12.85 -16.95 4.77
CA ILE A 16 -12.35 -16.06 5.83
C ILE A 16 -11.17 -15.23 5.31
N ALA A 17 -10.22 -15.86 4.61
CA ALA A 17 -9.08 -15.16 4.01
C ALA A 17 -9.54 -14.01 3.11
N LEU A 18 -10.50 -14.25 2.22
CA LEU A 18 -11.03 -13.24 1.31
C LEU A 18 -11.72 -12.09 2.07
N LYS A 19 -12.49 -12.39 3.13
CA LYS A 19 -13.12 -11.35 3.96
C LYS A 19 -12.06 -10.48 4.67
N MET A 20 -11.02 -11.10 5.22
CA MET A 20 -9.91 -10.40 5.87
C MET A 20 -9.17 -9.49 4.89
N VAL A 21 -8.81 -10.00 3.70
CA VAL A 21 -8.10 -9.24 2.66
C VAL A 21 -8.94 -8.05 2.19
N ARG A 22 -10.23 -8.24 1.91
CA ARG A 22 -11.14 -7.15 1.51
C ARG A 22 -11.20 -6.05 2.57
N ARG A 23 -11.28 -6.42 3.85
CA ARG A 23 -11.26 -5.47 4.97
C ARG A 23 -9.92 -4.73 5.04
N ALA A 24 -8.80 -5.45 4.92
CA ALA A 24 -7.46 -4.86 4.95
C ALA A 24 -7.25 -3.86 3.81
N VAL A 25 -7.65 -4.21 2.58
CA VAL A 25 -7.58 -3.32 1.41
C VAL A 25 -8.41 -2.06 1.64
N ARG A 26 -9.64 -2.20 2.14
CA ARG A 26 -10.49 -1.04 2.47
C ARG A 26 -9.81 -0.14 3.49
N ILE A 27 -9.33 -0.69 4.61
CA ILE A 27 -8.64 0.10 5.65
C ILE A 27 -7.43 0.83 5.07
N TYR A 28 -6.58 0.15 4.31
CA TYR A 28 -5.39 0.74 3.70
C TYR A 28 -5.70 1.92 2.79
N ASN A 29 -6.74 1.78 1.95
CA ASN A 29 -7.10 2.75 0.92
C ASN A 29 -7.92 3.93 1.44
N THR A 30 -8.82 3.70 2.41
CA THR A 30 -9.81 4.72 2.81
C THR A 30 -9.60 5.28 4.19
N LEU A 31 -9.03 4.52 5.13
CA LEU A 31 -8.99 4.90 6.55
C LEU A 31 -7.58 5.21 7.05
N ARG A 32 -6.57 4.48 6.57
CA ARG A 32 -5.20 4.61 7.05
C ARG A 32 -4.52 5.82 6.40
N PRO A 33 -4.05 6.82 7.18
CA PRO A 33 -3.15 7.86 6.69
C PRO A 33 -1.81 7.26 6.27
N HIS A 34 -1.22 7.78 5.19
CA HIS A 34 0.12 7.38 4.73
C HIS A 34 1.10 8.53 4.85
N ASP A 35 2.23 8.28 5.50
CA ASP A 35 3.28 9.30 5.70
C ASP A 35 3.91 9.72 4.37
N SER A 36 4.05 8.78 3.43
CA SER A 36 4.48 9.07 2.06
C SER A 36 3.55 10.04 1.34
N LEU A 37 2.27 10.08 1.73
CA LEU A 37 1.22 10.95 1.21
C LEU A 37 0.94 12.14 2.14
N LYS A 38 1.87 12.49 3.02
CA LYS A 38 1.73 13.60 4.00
C LYS A 38 0.48 13.44 4.88
N GLY A 39 0.16 12.21 5.29
CA GLY A 39 -1.00 11.91 6.13
C GLY A 39 -2.33 11.82 5.37
N LYS A 40 -2.33 11.91 4.04
CA LYS A 40 -3.53 11.64 3.22
C LYS A 40 -3.74 10.14 3.02
N THR A 41 -4.96 9.76 2.63
CA THR A 41 -5.29 8.39 2.25
C THR A 41 -5.09 8.20 0.73
N PRO A 42 -4.82 6.97 0.25
CA PRO A 42 -4.66 6.72 -1.16
C PRO A 42 -5.87 7.18 -1.99
N VAL A 43 -7.09 6.93 -1.49
CA VAL A 43 -8.32 7.34 -2.18
C VAL A 43 -8.43 8.85 -2.30
N SER A 44 -8.11 9.63 -1.26
CA SER A 44 -8.20 11.09 -1.36
C SER A 44 -7.19 11.67 -2.34
N VAL A 45 -5.98 11.09 -2.41
CA VAL A 45 -4.97 11.51 -3.38
C VAL A 45 -5.37 11.16 -4.81
N HIS A 46 -5.97 9.99 -5.04
CA HIS A 46 -6.42 9.60 -6.39
C HIS A 46 -7.58 10.47 -6.89
N LEU A 47 -8.51 10.85 -6.02
CA LEU A 47 -9.65 11.70 -6.40
C LEU A 47 -9.24 13.14 -6.69
N ASN A 48 -8.34 13.70 -5.89
CA ASN A 48 -7.99 15.12 -6.00
C ASN A 48 -6.75 15.36 -6.87
N ALA A 49 -5.95 14.33 -7.17
CA ALA A 49 -4.69 14.40 -7.91
C ALA A 49 -3.67 15.41 -7.31
N ASP A 50 -3.75 15.67 -6.01
CA ASP A 50 -2.99 16.73 -5.32
C ASP A 50 -1.49 16.43 -5.08
N MET A 51 -0.98 15.28 -5.52
CA MET A 51 0.37 14.82 -5.15
C MET A 51 1.25 14.60 -6.38
N PRO A 52 2.39 15.32 -6.49
CA PRO A 52 3.35 15.08 -7.55
C PRO A 52 4.02 13.71 -7.35
N TYR A 53 4.46 13.10 -8.46
CA TYR A 53 5.22 11.86 -8.43
C TYR A 53 6.50 12.02 -7.60
N LYS A 54 6.77 11.03 -6.74
CA LYS A 54 7.96 10.99 -5.88
C LYS A 54 8.73 9.70 -6.11
N SER A 55 9.98 9.82 -6.55
CA SER A 55 10.91 8.69 -6.67
C SER A 55 11.68 8.49 -5.36
N TYR A 56 11.76 7.24 -4.91
CA TYR A 56 12.55 6.82 -3.75
C TYR A 56 13.82 6.04 -4.15
N ARG A 57 14.17 6.05 -5.45
CA ARG A 57 15.38 5.38 -5.94
C ARG A 57 16.61 5.96 -5.25
N ARG A 58 17.49 5.08 -4.76
CA ARG A 58 18.76 5.47 -4.13
C ARG A 58 19.71 6.11 -5.15
N ASN A 59 19.82 5.50 -6.33
CA ASN A 59 20.58 6.04 -7.46
C ASN A 59 19.62 6.78 -8.40
N LYS A 60 19.84 8.09 -8.57
CA LYS A 60 18.96 8.97 -9.36
C LYS A 60 19.33 9.03 -10.85
N GLU A 61 20.37 8.31 -11.27
CA GLU A 61 20.76 8.26 -12.67
C GLU A 61 19.62 7.73 -13.53
N ILE A 62 19.25 8.52 -14.53
CA ILE A 62 18.20 8.17 -15.48
C ILE A 62 18.85 7.28 -16.54
N ILE A 63 18.68 5.97 -16.38
CA ILE A 63 19.04 5.01 -17.43
C ILE A 63 17.87 4.99 -18.42
N TYR A 64 18.03 5.68 -19.55
CA TYR A 64 17.13 5.50 -20.68
C TYR A 64 17.42 4.14 -21.30
N LEU A 65 16.45 3.23 -21.27
CA LEU A 65 16.51 2.01 -22.07
C LEU A 65 16.30 2.45 -23.53
N ASN A 66 17.37 2.43 -24.33
CA ASN A 66 17.24 2.55 -25.78
C ASN A 66 16.47 1.33 -26.29
N LEU A 67 15.18 1.51 -26.53
CA LEU A 67 14.36 0.56 -27.25
C LEU A 67 14.59 0.85 -28.73
N ASN A 68 15.56 0.16 -29.33
CA ASN A 68 15.72 0.08 -30.78
C ASN A 68 14.51 -0.63 -31.40
#